data_AF-A0A2J8TGX5-F1
#
_entry.id   AF-A0A2J8TGX5-F1
#
_cell.length_a   1.000
_cell.length_b   1.000
_cell.length_c   1.000
_cell.angle_alpha   90.00
_cell.angle_beta   90.00
_cell.angle_gamma   90.00
#
_symmetry.space_group_name_H-M   'P 1'
#
loop_
_entity.id
_entity.type
_entity.pdbx_description
1 polymer ?
#
loop_
_entity_poly.entity_id
_entity_poly.type
_entity_poly.pdbx_seq_one_letter_code
_entity_poly.pdbx_strand_id
1 'polypeptide(L)'
;LASRLLPDFLLERRLTLADALEKCLKKGKGEEQALAAAVLGLLCVQLGPGLKGEELFHSLQPLLVSVLSDSTASPAARLHCASALGLGCYVAAADIQDLVSCLACLESVFSRFYGLGSSTSPVVPASLHGLLCAALQAWALLLTICPSTQISHILDSCPGCPSSCPVKV
;
A
#
# COMPACT_ATOMS: atom_id res chain seq x y z
N LEU A 1 -16.86 8.71 -5.17
CA LEU A 1 -16.10 9.20 -3.99
C LEU A 1 -15.11 10.29 -4.37
N ALA A 2 -14.32 10.18 -5.45
CA ALA A 2 -13.32 11.20 -5.77
C ALA A 2 -13.85 12.61 -6.12
N SER A 3 -15.10 12.75 -6.60
CA SER A 3 -15.63 14.03 -7.09
C SER A 3 -16.33 14.90 -6.03
N ARG A 4 -16.66 14.35 -4.86
CA ARG A 4 -17.42 15.03 -3.79
C ARG A 4 -17.04 14.48 -2.42
N LEU A 5 -17.02 15.35 -1.42
CA LEU A 5 -16.85 14.98 -0.01
C LEU A 5 -18.19 14.58 0.60
N LEU A 6 -18.25 13.41 1.22
CA LEU A 6 -19.46 12.83 1.81
C LEU A 6 -19.18 12.27 3.23
N PRO A 7 -18.55 13.04 4.14
CA PRO A 7 -18.02 12.50 5.39
C PRO A 7 -19.10 11.85 6.28
N ASP A 8 -20.22 12.53 6.54
CA ASP A 8 -21.29 12.02 7.40
C ASP A 8 -21.93 10.76 6.82
N PHE A 9 -22.25 10.79 5.52
CA PHE A 9 -22.86 9.67 4.79
C PHE A 9 -22.00 8.40 4.87
N LEU A 10 -20.68 8.55 4.69
CA LEU A 10 -19.73 7.44 4.71
C LEU A 10 -19.50 6.93 6.14
N LEU A 11 -19.42 7.82 7.11
CA LEU A 11 -19.22 7.47 8.50
C LEU A 11 -20.42 6.68 9.07
N GLU A 12 -21.65 7.07 8.71
CA GLU A 12 -22.87 6.34 9.06
C GLU A 12 -22.93 4.92 8.46
N ARG A 13 -22.37 4.74 7.26
CA ARG A 13 -22.48 3.49 6.48
C ARG A 13 -21.20 2.67 6.46
N ARG A 14 -20.18 3.04 7.24
CA ARG A 14 -18.83 2.46 7.17
C ARG A 14 -18.84 0.93 7.29
N LEU A 15 -19.69 0.37 8.16
CA LEU A 15 -19.73 -1.07 8.42
C LEU A 15 -20.31 -1.83 7.23
N THR A 16 -21.40 -1.33 6.65
CA THR A 16 -21.99 -1.91 5.44
C THR A 16 -21.06 -1.79 4.23
N LEU A 17 -20.37 -0.65 4.10
CA LEU A 17 -19.37 -0.46 3.06
C LEU A 17 -18.18 -1.42 3.25
N ALA A 18 -17.69 -1.57 4.48
CA ALA A 18 -16.61 -2.49 4.79
C ALA A 18 -16.99 -3.95 4.49
N ASP A 19 -18.20 -4.40 4.88
CA ASP A 19 -18.70 -5.75 4.58
C ASP A 19 -18.82 -6.00 3.06
N ALA A 20 -19.27 -4.99 2.29
CA ALA A 20 -19.32 -5.10 0.83
C ALA A 20 -17.91 -5.18 0.21
N LEU A 21 -16.99 -4.32 0.65
CA LEU A 21 -15.61 -4.30 0.19
C LEU A 21 -14.87 -5.60 0.54
N GLU A 22 -15.09 -6.12 1.74
CA GLU A 22 -14.55 -7.40 2.19
C GLU A 22 -14.96 -8.52 1.23
N LYS A 23 -16.24 -8.59 0.86
CA LYS A 23 -16.75 -9.61 -0.06
C LYS A 23 -16.12 -9.49 -1.44
N CYS A 24 -16.02 -8.29 -2.00
CA CYS A 24 -15.39 -8.05 -3.29
C CYS A 24 -13.89 -8.39 -3.28
N LEU A 25 -13.17 -8.05 -2.20
CA LEU A 25 -11.75 -8.36 -2.07
C LEU A 25 -11.50 -9.87 -1.88
N LYS A 26 -12.32 -10.55 -1.06
CA LYS A 26 -12.17 -11.99 -0.77
C LYS A 26 -12.62 -12.89 -1.92
N LYS A 27 -13.75 -12.58 -2.54
CA LYS A 27 -14.42 -13.48 -3.51
C LYS A 27 -14.40 -12.96 -4.95
N GLY A 28 -14.23 -11.66 -5.14
CA GLY A 28 -14.15 -11.05 -6.45
C GLY A 28 -12.85 -11.43 -7.17
N LYS A 29 -12.77 -11.07 -8.45
CA LYS A 29 -11.59 -11.32 -9.29
C LYS A 29 -11.32 -10.14 -10.20
N GLY A 30 -10.05 -9.96 -10.57
CA GLY A 30 -9.67 -9.04 -11.64
C GLY A 30 -10.08 -7.59 -11.36
N GLU A 31 -10.93 -7.05 -12.21
CA GLU A 31 -11.44 -5.67 -12.12
C GLU A 31 -12.26 -5.42 -10.85
N GLU A 32 -13.02 -6.41 -10.35
CA GLU A 32 -13.81 -6.23 -9.14
C GLU A 32 -12.94 -5.98 -7.91
N GLN A 33 -11.85 -6.76 -7.75
CA GLN A 33 -10.88 -6.55 -6.68
C GLN A 33 -10.14 -5.21 -6.84
N ALA A 34 -9.80 -4.85 -8.07
CA ALA A 34 -9.15 -3.58 -8.38
C ALA A 34 -10.01 -2.38 -7.95
N LEU A 35 -11.30 -2.39 -8.33
CA LEU A 35 -12.24 -1.35 -7.98
C LEU A 35 -12.54 -1.32 -6.47
N ALA A 36 -12.67 -2.48 -5.83
CA ALA A 36 -12.86 -2.56 -4.39
C ALA A 36 -11.67 -1.96 -3.63
N ALA A 37 -10.44 -2.29 -4.01
CA ALA A 37 -9.25 -1.69 -3.43
C ALA A 37 -9.19 -0.16 -3.66
N ALA A 38 -9.50 0.30 -4.87
CA ALA A 38 -9.56 1.74 -5.17
C ALA A 38 -10.60 2.48 -4.31
N VAL A 39 -11.79 1.90 -4.14
CA VAL A 39 -12.85 2.45 -3.29
C VAL A 39 -12.41 2.49 -1.83
N LEU A 40 -11.75 1.44 -1.33
CA LEU A 40 -11.21 1.40 0.03
C LEU A 40 -10.19 2.53 0.27
N GLY A 41 -9.24 2.72 -0.64
CA GLY A 41 -8.27 3.82 -0.54
C GLY A 41 -8.95 5.20 -0.47
N LEU A 42 -9.94 5.45 -1.32
CA LEU A 42 -10.74 6.68 -1.29
C LEU A 42 -11.56 6.83 -0.01
N LEU A 43 -12.09 5.72 0.52
CA LEU A 43 -12.85 5.70 1.76
C LEU A 43 -11.98 6.05 2.95
N CYS A 44 -10.77 5.49 3.05
CA CYS A 44 -9.79 5.86 4.07
C CYS A 44 -9.49 7.36 4.04
N VAL A 45 -9.25 7.94 2.85
CA VAL A 45 -9.00 9.38 2.71
C VAL A 45 -10.20 10.23 3.14
N GLN A 46 -11.43 9.83 2.81
CA GLN A 46 -12.62 10.61 3.20
C GLN A 46 -12.99 10.48 4.67
N LEU A 47 -12.74 9.33 5.29
CA LEU A 47 -12.95 9.15 6.73
C LEU A 47 -11.87 9.86 7.55
N GLY A 48 -10.65 9.96 6.99
CA GLY A 48 -9.53 10.64 7.63
C GLY A 48 -8.97 9.86 8.82
N PRO A 49 -8.02 10.47 9.55
CA PRO A 49 -7.44 9.89 10.76
C PRO A 49 -8.47 9.78 11.89
N GLY A 50 -8.25 8.82 12.79
CA GLY A 50 -9.07 8.59 13.98
C GLY A 50 -9.72 7.22 14.02
N LEU A 51 -10.23 6.86 15.20
CA LEU A 51 -10.68 5.51 15.56
C LEU A 51 -11.55 4.81 14.51
N LYS A 52 -12.52 5.50 13.89
CA LYS A 52 -13.42 4.89 12.90
C LYS A 52 -12.72 4.58 11.57
N GLY A 53 -11.80 5.44 11.14
CA GLY A 53 -11.00 5.25 9.92
C GLY A 53 -9.94 4.17 10.11
N GLU A 54 -9.27 4.20 11.27
CA GLU A 54 -8.33 3.18 11.73
C GLU A 54 -8.99 1.80 11.79
N GLU A 55 -10.11 1.63 12.49
CA GLU A 55 -10.84 0.36 12.57
C GLU A 55 -11.22 -0.18 11.19
N LEU A 56 -11.70 0.70 10.30
CA LEU A 56 -12.07 0.31 8.93
C LEU A 56 -10.85 -0.17 8.14
N PHE A 57 -9.74 0.57 8.18
CA PHE A 57 -8.53 0.18 7.47
C PHE A 57 -7.95 -1.12 8.02
N HIS A 58 -7.77 -1.24 9.34
CA HIS A 58 -7.23 -2.44 9.98
C HIS A 58 -8.06 -3.69 9.68
N SER A 59 -9.39 -3.58 9.63
CA SER A 59 -10.24 -4.73 9.30
C SER A 59 -10.04 -5.27 7.87
N LEU A 60 -9.64 -4.41 6.92
CA LEU A 60 -9.53 -4.76 5.50
C LEU A 60 -8.07 -4.86 5.00
N GLN A 61 -7.11 -4.32 5.74
CA GLN A 61 -5.69 -4.32 5.42
C GLN A 61 -5.13 -5.73 5.15
N PRO A 62 -5.46 -6.79 5.93
CA PRO A 62 -4.97 -8.14 5.64
C PRO A 62 -5.41 -8.65 4.26
N LEU A 63 -6.56 -8.21 3.75
CA LEU A 63 -7.06 -8.59 2.42
C LEU A 63 -6.28 -7.87 1.31
N LEU A 64 -5.94 -6.60 1.51
CA LEU A 64 -5.08 -5.86 0.60
C LEU A 64 -3.71 -6.53 0.49
N VAL A 65 -3.11 -6.88 1.63
CA VAL A 65 -1.82 -7.58 1.70
C VAL A 65 -1.91 -8.95 1.02
N SER A 66 -2.99 -9.70 1.27
CA SER A 66 -3.20 -11.01 0.65
C SER A 66 -3.30 -10.93 -0.87
N VAL A 67 -4.08 -9.99 -1.41
CA VAL A 67 -4.23 -9.82 -2.87
C VAL A 67 -2.92 -9.31 -3.49
N LEU A 68 -2.24 -8.35 -2.85
CA LEU A 68 -0.97 -7.80 -3.33
C LEU A 68 0.13 -8.88 -3.45
N SER A 69 0.20 -9.76 -2.46
CA SER A 69 1.20 -10.83 -2.36
C SER A 69 0.89 -12.04 -3.26
N ASP A 70 -0.37 -12.20 -3.69
CA ASP A 70 -0.78 -13.28 -4.58
C ASP A 70 -0.31 -13.03 -6.01
N SER A 71 0.71 -13.78 -6.45
CA SER A 71 1.23 -13.70 -7.82
C SER A 71 0.24 -14.16 -8.90
N THR A 72 -0.83 -14.87 -8.52
CA THR A 72 -1.89 -15.34 -9.43
C THR A 72 -3.03 -14.33 -9.60
N ALA A 73 -3.13 -13.35 -8.68
CA ALA A 73 -4.07 -12.25 -8.80
C ALA A 73 -3.72 -11.35 -9.99
N SER A 74 -4.75 -10.71 -10.56
CA SER A 74 -4.53 -9.85 -11.73
C SER A 74 -3.58 -8.68 -11.41
N PRO A 75 -2.74 -8.23 -12.38
CA PRO A 75 -1.86 -7.09 -12.16
C PRO A 75 -2.60 -5.80 -11.75
N ALA A 76 -3.79 -5.57 -12.29
CA ALA A 76 -4.63 -4.42 -11.94
C ALA A 76 -5.12 -4.48 -10.48
N ALA A 77 -5.60 -5.63 -10.02
CA ALA A 77 -6.02 -5.81 -8.63
C ALA A 77 -4.85 -5.53 -7.67
N ARG A 78 -3.68 -6.12 -7.94
CA ARG A 78 -2.47 -5.93 -7.14
C ARG A 78 -2.03 -4.46 -7.11
N LEU A 79 -2.07 -3.78 -8.26
CA LEU A 79 -1.72 -2.35 -8.38
C LEU A 79 -2.60 -1.48 -7.47
N HIS A 80 -3.91 -1.68 -7.55
CA HIS A 80 -4.84 -0.92 -6.72
C HIS A 80 -4.76 -1.31 -5.24
N CYS A 81 -4.45 -2.57 -4.91
CA CYS A 81 -4.16 -2.98 -3.53
C CYS A 81 -2.90 -2.31 -2.98
N ALA A 82 -1.81 -2.21 -3.76
CA ALA A 82 -0.61 -1.48 -3.35
C ALA A 82 -0.92 0.00 -3.06
N SER A 83 -1.66 0.64 -3.96
CA SER A 83 -2.06 2.05 -3.81
C SER A 83 -2.94 2.26 -2.57
N ALA A 84 -3.93 1.39 -2.37
CA ALA A 84 -4.85 1.45 -1.24
C ALA A 84 -4.16 1.17 0.10
N LEU A 85 -3.20 0.23 0.12
CA LEU A 85 -2.39 -0.06 1.30
C LEU A 85 -1.56 1.14 1.71
N GLY A 86 -0.88 1.79 0.75
CA GLY A 86 -0.11 3.01 1.00
C GLY A 86 -0.97 4.18 1.48
N LEU A 87 -2.08 4.47 0.80
CA LEU A 87 -2.99 5.56 1.19
C LEU A 87 -3.63 5.30 2.55
N GLY A 88 -4.13 4.08 2.78
CA GLY A 88 -4.77 3.72 4.03
C GLY A 88 -3.79 3.76 5.21
N CYS A 89 -2.57 3.25 5.03
CA CYS A 89 -1.53 3.32 6.06
C CYS A 89 -1.08 4.77 6.32
N TYR A 90 -0.95 5.60 5.28
CA TYR A 90 -0.62 7.02 5.44
C TYR A 90 -1.67 7.78 6.28
N VAL A 91 -2.95 7.47 6.09
CA VAL A 91 -4.05 8.18 6.78
C VAL A 91 -4.40 7.57 8.14
N ALA A 92 -4.31 6.25 8.26
CA ALA A 92 -4.97 5.47 9.31
C ALA A 92 -4.09 4.39 9.95
N ALA A 93 -2.75 4.47 9.82
CA ALA A 93 -1.86 3.66 10.64
C ALA A 93 -2.05 4.01 12.12
N ALA A 94 -2.25 2.99 12.97
CA ALA A 94 -2.42 3.18 14.41
C ALA A 94 -1.07 3.33 15.11
N ASP A 95 -0.05 2.62 14.64
CA ASP A 95 1.29 2.70 15.18
C ASP A 95 2.41 2.51 14.15
N ILE A 96 3.65 2.60 14.64
CA ILE A 96 4.86 2.47 13.83
C ILE A 96 5.08 1.06 13.27
N GLN A 97 4.58 0.02 13.94
CA GLN A 97 4.71 -1.37 13.47
C GLN A 97 3.81 -1.62 12.26
N ASP A 98 2.62 -1.03 12.22
CA ASP A 98 1.74 -1.08 11.05
C ASP A 98 2.41 -0.41 9.84
N LEU A 99 3.03 0.76 10.06
CA LEU A 99 3.77 1.49 9.04
C LEU A 99 4.94 0.67 8.48
N VAL A 100 5.78 0.12 9.35
CA VAL A 100 6.94 -0.71 8.95
C VAL A 100 6.49 -1.98 8.23
N SER A 101 5.40 -2.60 8.67
CA SER A 101 4.84 -3.79 8.02
C SER A 101 4.33 -3.48 6.61
N CYS A 102 3.67 -2.33 6.41
CA CYS A 102 3.23 -1.87 5.09
C CYS A 102 4.43 -1.54 4.18
N LEU A 103 5.47 -0.88 4.71
CA LEU A 103 6.70 -0.60 3.97
C LEU A 103 7.36 -1.91 3.49
N ALA A 104 7.56 -2.88 4.37
CA ALA A 104 8.14 -4.17 4.02
C ALA A 104 7.29 -4.94 2.98
N CYS A 105 5.96 -4.90 3.13
CA CYS A 105 5.04 -5.51 2.17
C CYS A 105 5.17 -4.88 0.78
N LEU A 106 5.16 -3.55 0.69
CA LEU A 106 5.31 -2.83 -0.58
C LEU A 106 6.70 -3.06 -1.20
N GLU A 107 7.76 -3.02 -0.40
CA GLU A 107 9.14 -3.28 -0.85
C GLU A 107 9.28 -4.66 -1.49
N SER A 108 8.67 -5.68 -0.90
CA SER A 108 8.73 -7.06 -1.40
C SER A 108 8.21 -7.23 -2.84
N VAL A 109 7.36 -6.30 -3.31
CA VAL A 109 6.78 -6.31 -4.66
C VAL A 109 7.85 -6.00 -5.72
N PHE A 110 8.75 -5.07 -5.43
CA PHE A 110 9.76 -4.58 -6.38
C PHE A 110 11.19 -5.06 -6.07
N SER A 111 11.48 -5.53 -4.84
CA SER A 111 12.80 -6.08 -4.42
C SER A 111 13.33 -7.20 -5.29
N ARG A 112 12.43 -8.01 -5.85
CA ARG A 112 12.76 -9.12 -6.72
C ARG A 112 13.37 -8.68 -8.06
N PHE A 113 13.21 -7.41 -8.44
CA PHE A 113 13.70 -6.86 -9.71
C PHE A 113 14.97 -6.01 -9.57
N TYR A 114 15.47 -5.78 -8.34
CA TYR A 114 16.77 -5.14 -8.10
C TYR A 114 17.73 -5.99 -7.24
N GLY A 115 17.41 -7.27 -7.04
CA GLY A 115 18.21 -8.22 -6.27
C GLY A 115 19.61 -8.50 -6.84
N LEU A 116 20.59 -8.51 -5.94
CA LEU A 116 22.04 -8.53 -6.13
C LEU A 116 22.56 -9.72 -6.96
N GLY A 117 23.32 -9.45 -8.02
CA GLY A 117 24.31 -10.40 -8.57
C GLY A 117 24.06 -10.99 -9.95
N SER A 118 22.91 -10.73 -10.59
CA SER A 118 22.74 -11.11 -12.00
C SER A 118 23.39 -10.07 -12.90
N SER A 119 24.41 -10.48 -13.67
CA SER A 119 25.05 -9.66 -14.72
C SER A 119 24.10 -9.26 -15.86
N THR A 120 22.85 -9.72 -15.80
CA THR A 120 21.77 -9.34 -16.69
C THR A 120 20.68 -8.61 -15.89
N SER A 121 20.36 -7.40 -16.33
CA SER A 121 19.23 -6.64 -15.79
C SER A 121 17.94 -7.49 -15.97
N PRO A 122 17.17 -7.76 -14.90
CA PRO A 122 15.98 -8.58 -15.03
C PRO A 122 14.99 -7.90 -15.98
N VAL A 123 14.59 -8.61 -17.03
CA VAL A 123 13.58 -8.12 -17.98
C VAL A 123 12.23 -8.13 -17.27
N VAL A 124 11.75 -6.95 -16.92
CA VAL A 124 10.45 -6.77 -16.30
C VAL A 124 9.35 -6.90 -17.37
N PRO A 125 8.35 -7.78 -17.19
CA PRO A 125 7.20 -7.84 -18.09
C PRO A 125 6.43 -6.51 -18.10
N ALA A 126 6.05 -6.02 -19.28
CA ALA A 126 5.32 -4.75 -19.42
C ALA A 126 4.00 -4.72 -18.63
N SER A 127 3.36 -5.88 -18.44
CA SER A 127 2.14 -6.03 -17.63
C SER A 127 2.33 -5.73 -16.14
N LEU A 128 3.57 -5.73 -15.63
CA LEU A 128 3.90 -5.49 -14.23
C LEU A 128 4.38 -4.06 -13.96
N HIS A 129 4.70 -3.26 -14.99
CA HIS A 129 5.21 -1.89 -14.79
C HIS A 129 4.28 -1.04 -13.92
N GLY A 130 2.96 -1.07 -14.19
CA GLY A 130 2.00 -0.31 -13.41
C GLY A 130 1.97 -0.72 -11.93
N LEU A 131 2.07 -2.02 -11.64
CA LEU A 131 2.14 -2.54 -10.27
C LEU A 131 3.41 -2.05 -9.56
N LEU A 132 4.57 -2.16 -10.21
CA LEU A 132 5.84 -1.73 -9.63
C LEU A 132 5.88 -0.23 -9.37
N CYS A 133 5.38 0.58 -10.30
CA CYS A 133 5.24 2.02 -10.11
C CYS A 133 4.34 2.35 -8.92
N ALA A 134 3.17 1.72 -8.83
CA ALA A 134 2.24 1.96 -7.74
C ALA A 134 2.82 1.54 -6.38
N ALA A 135 3.49 0.39 -6.30
CA ALA A 135 4.12 -0.08 -5.08
C ALA A 135 5.25 0.85 -4.63
N LEU A 136 6.12 1.29 -5.55
CA LEU A 136 7.21 2.21 -5.24
C LEU A 136 6.68 3.59 -4.81
N GLN A 137 5.65 4.11 -5.47
CA GLN A 137 5.01 5.38 -5.10
C GLN A 137 4.35 5.31 -3.73
N ALA A 138 3.63 4.23 -3.44
CA ALA A 138 3.04 3.97 -2.13
C ALA A 138 4.11 3.86 -1.04
N TRP A 139 5.21 3.14 -1.33
CA TRP A 139 6.33 3.00 -0.40
C TRP A 139 7.00 4.34 -0.11
N ALA A 140 7.28 5.13 -1.16
CA ALA A 140 7.85 6.47 -1.03
C ALA A 140 6.93 7.42 -0.25
N LEU A 141 5.60 7.32 -0.44
CA LEU A 141 4.63 8.06 0.36
C LEU A 141 4.74 7.72 1.85
N LEU A 142 4.83 6.43 2.20
CA LEU A 142 4.95 6.00 3.60
C LEU A 142 6.26 6.42 4.25
N LEU A 143 7.35 6.53 3.47
CA LEU A 143 8.61 7.09 3.98
C LEU A 143 8.47 8.55 4.43
N THR A 144 7.53 9.33 3.88
CA THR A 144 7.34 10.74 4.28
C THR A 144 6.86 10.91 5.71
N ILE A 145 6.25 9.87 6.30
CA ILE A 145 5.76 9.84 7.68
C ILE A 145 6.58 8.91 8.57
N CYS A 146 7.63 8.30 8.04
CA CYS A 146 8.50 7.39 8.78
C CYS A 146 9.43 8.17 9.72
N PRO A 147 9.57 7.79 11.00
CA PRO A 147 10.54 8.40 11.90
C PRO A 147 11.97 8.26 11.39
N SER A 148 12.81 9.28 11.61
CA SER A 148 14.21 9.31 11.17
C SER A 148 15.05 8.12 11.65
N THR A 149 14.73 7.56 12.82
CA THR A 149 15.40 6.37 13.38
C THR A 149 15.15 5.10 12.59
N GLN A 150 14.01 4.99 11.90
CA GLN A 150 13.64 3.85 11.06
C GLN A 150 14.10 4.04 9.62
N ILE A 151 14.11 5.28 9.13
CA ILE A 151 14.58 5.62 7.78
C ILE A 151 16.02 5.15 7.57
N SER A 152 16.93 5.38 8.53
CA SER A 152 18.32 4.92 8.41
C SER A 152 18.39 3.41 8.23
N HIS A 153 17.63 2.64 9.01
CA HIS A 153 17.61 1.18 8.93
C HIS A 153 17.08 0.66 7.58
N ILE A 154 16.05 1.33 7.03
CA ILE A 154 15.49 0.98 5.72
C ILE A 154 16.47 1.31 4.59
N LEU A 155 17.12 2.48 4.65
CA LEU A 155 18.09 2.92 3.65
C LEU A 155 19.38 2.08 3.67
N ASP A 156 19.85 1.70 4.86
CA ASP A 156 21.01 0.82 5.03
C ASP A 156 20.72 -0.59 4.49
N SER A 157 19.45 -1.01 4.51
CA SER A 157 19.00 -2.30 3.97
C SER A 157 18.80 -2.28 2.44
N CYS A 158 18.69 -1.09 1.82
CA CYS A 158 18.54 -0.93 0.37
C CYS A 158 19.92 -0.99 -0.34
N PRO A 159 20.20 -2.04 -1.14
CA PRO A 159 21.47 -2.18 -1.84
C PRO A 159 21.54 -1.16 -3.00
N GLY A 160 22.21 -0.03 -2.75
CA GLY A 160 22.37 1.05 -3.73
C GLY A 160 22.50 2.45 -3.13
N CYS A 161 22.21 2.64 -1.83
CA CYS A 161 22.58 3.89 -1.17
C CYS A 161 24.11 3.93 -1.02
N PRO A 162 24.81 4.95 -1.57
CA PRO A 162 26.22 5.13 -1.27
C PRO A 162 26.32 5.38 0.23
N SER A 163 26.89 4.42 0.95
CA SER A 163 27.23 4.50 2.37
C SER A 163 28.40 5.47 2.58
N SER A 164 28.27 6.72 2.12
CA SER A 164 29.14 7.82 2.51
C SER A 164 28.57 9.16 2.02
N CYS A 165 27.73 9.79 2.83
CA CYS A 165 27.62 11.24 2.87
C CYS A 165 27.40 11.63 4.34
N PRO A 166 28.44 12.11 5.05
CA PRO A 166 28.25 12.63 6.39
C PRO A 166 27.51 13.96 6.27
N VAL A 167 26.19 13.95 6.54
CA VAL A 167 25.47 15.17 6.86
C VAL A 167 25.97 15.62 8.23
N LYS A 168 27.03 16.43 8.24
CA LYS A 168 27.40 17.25 9.40
C LYS A 168 26.34 18.34 9.53
N VAL A 169 25.55 18.27 10.59
CA VAL A 169 24.93 19.45 11.21
C VAL A 169 26.00 20.12 12.08
#